data_AF-A0AAD8Y5K3-F1
#
_entry.id   AF-A0AAD8Y5K3-F1
#
_cell.length_a   1.000
_cell.length_b   1.000
_cell.length_c   1.000
_cell.angle_alpha   90.00
_cell.angle_beta   90.00
_cell.angle_gamma   90.00
#
_symmetry.space_group_name_H-M   'P 1'
#
loop_
_entity.id
_entity.type
_entity.pdbx_description
1 polymer ?
#
loop_
_entity_poly.entity_id
_entity_poly.type
_entity_poly.pdbx_seq_one_letter_code
_entity_poly.pdbx_strand_id
1 'polypeptide(L)'
;MSNSSQSAAKTPSCSTTSCWLCLEEGPDDSGAPLVRDCSCRGHSGFAHLPCLVQYAESKSRDIVERQTHVMSDIFEENFFEHCPNCKQEFQGDLYYDMTKAQLSFVEKELKGANGWHIGALQQRILALDGKKEADRVEGEEICAKMLTLIDNMKKNGDPQLDAFNLASVYHVIARFNYQLGTNPCLERAKHYFEKARDIIVTLGDRDIAMAMEGDIAQVQERLSGNNLPTKKESVLSVQRARYNHMLQATTDQNDVRTMQVGVHLVTVLFEAYHTLEALRLLEKLVGTSRRVHGSDHRVTADTAFLLKQFQARYVSIGNGLNYQALRYENDGKSCVIQGPVPRNIFEPRNVDDEKTFSVPTANIYFSLGSPVMLHGLKKAAHLNGEIGDVRGYCELTDRCVVHLEGKDLKPVKVKHENLRIVIDVADPKKESSF
;
A
#
# COMPACT_ATOMS: atom_id res chain seq x y z
N MET A 1 -55.43 -27.84 -30.66
CA MET A 1 -54.55 -26.93 -31.44
C MET A 1 -54.47 -25.62 -30.69
N SER A 2 -53.39 -25.40 -29.95
CA SER A 2 -53.17 -24.21 -29.13
C SER A 2 -51.69 -23.88 -29.18
N ASN A 3 -51.35 -22.90 -30.01
CA ASN A 3 -50.00 -22.36 -30.20
C ASN A 3 -49.66 -21.43 -29.03
N SER A 4 -48.83 -21.91 -28.10
CA SER A 4 -48.15 -21.06 -27.13
C SER A 4 -46.89 -20.49 -27.76
N SER A 5 -46.95 -19.23 -28.19
CA SER A 5 -45.81 -18.41 -28.59
C SER A 5 -44.93 -18.10 -27.37
N GLN A 6 -43.79 -18.77 -27.27
CA GLN A 6 -42.74 -18.42 -26.31
C GLN A 6 -42.08 -17.10 -26.74
N SER A 7 -42.34 -16.05 -25.95
CA SER A 7 -41.61 -14.78 -25.98
C SER A 7 -40.17 -15.03 -25.52
N ALA A 8 -39.23 -15.04 -26.46
CA ALA A 8 -37.81 -15.04 -26.15
C ALA A 8 -37.47 -13.79 -25.32
N ALA A 9 -37.01 -14.00 -24.09
CA ALA A 9 -36.52 -12.94 -23.23
C ALA A 9 -35.33 -12.25 -23.93
N LYS A 10 -35.53 -10.98 -24.35
CA LYS A 10 -34.43 -10.10 -24.77
C LYS A 10 -33.39 -10.09 -23.66
N THR A 11 -32.22 -10.66 -23.93
CA THR A 11 -31.03 -10.43 -23.12
C THR A 11 -30.87 -8.92 -22.96
N PRO A 12 -30.62 -8.40 -21.74
CA PRO A 12 -30.39 -6.97 -21.55
C PRO A 12 -29.25 -6.57 -22.50
N SER A 13 -29.52 -5.65 -23.41
CA SER A 13 -28.49 -5.09 -24.27
C SER A 13 -27.44 -4.47 -23.34
N CYS A 14 -26.29 -5.13 -23.24
CA CYS A 14 -25.14 -4.62 -22.51
C CYS A 14 -24.84 -3.24 -23.10
N SER A 15 -25.10 -2.17 -22.35
CA SER A 15 -24.85 -0.81 -22.80
C SER A 15 -23.36 -0.73 -23.16
N THR A 16 -23.10 -0.49 -24.44
CA THR A 16 -21.76 -0.34 -24.96
C THR A 16 -21.10 0.84 -24.26
N THR A 17 -19.91 0.61 -23.72
CA THR A 17 -19.11 1.66 -23.11
C THR A 17 -18.62 2.60 -24.21
N SER A 18 -18.78 3.90 -24.00
CA SER A 18 -18.30 4.95 -24.90
C SER A 18 -17.22 5.81 -24.24
N CYS A 19 -16.35 6.39 -25.06
CA CYS A 19 -15.42 7.43 -24.62
C CYS A 19 -16.22 8.66 -24.16
N TRP A 20 -16.04 9.12 -22.93
CA TRP A 20 -16.81 10.27 -22.42
C TRP A 20 -16.38 11.61 -23.03
N LEU A 21 -15.28 11.63 -23.79
CA LEU A 21 -14.74 12.83 -24.45
C LEU A 21 -15.24 12.97 -25.90
N CYS A 22 -15.03 11.96 -26.74
CA CYS A 22 -15.48 11.98 -28.14
C CYS A 22 -16.86 11.35 -28.36
N LEU A 23 -17.42 10.69 -27.35
CA LEU A 23 -18.70 9.97 -27.39
C LEU A 23 -18.73 8.74 -28.32
N GLU A 24 -17.60 8.34 -28.89
CA GLU A 24 -17.48 7.15 -29.72
C GLU A 24 -17.43 5.87 -28.88
N GLU A 25 -18.00 4.79 -29.40
CA GLU A 25 -18.03 3.48 -28.76
C GLU A 25 -16.85 2.62 -29.19
N GLY A 26 -16.33 1.81 -28.28
CA GLY A 26 -15.30 0.81 -28.60
C GLY A 26 -13.88 1.37 -28.73
N PRO A 27 -12.98 0.60 -29.37
CA PRO A 27 -11.57 0.98 -29.53
C PRO A 27 -11.38 2.29 -30.32
N ASP A 28 -10.22 2.93 -30.18
CA ASP A 28 -9.84 4.07 -31.02
C ASP A 28 -9.44 3.64 -32.45
N ASP A 29 -9.06 4.62 -33.28
CA ASP A 29 -8.62 4.41 -34.66
C ASP A 29 -7.42 3.44 -34.80
N SER A 30 -6.63 3.27 -33.73
CA SER A 30 -5.50 2.33 -33.69
C SER A 30 -5.91 0.93 -33.23
N GLY A 31 -7.17 0.75 -32.81
CA GLY A 31 -7.68 -0.46 -32.20
C GLY A 31 -7.38 -0.57 -30.70
N ALA A 32 -6.87 0.48 -30.06
CA ALA A 32 -6.61 0.47 -28.62
C ALA A 32 -7.93 0.59 -27.84
N PRO A 33 -8.13 -0.21 -26.78
CA PRO A 33 -9.39 -0.22 -26.04
C PRO A 33 -9.59 1.08 -25.25
N LEU A 34 -10.83 1.32 -24.83
CA LEU A 34 -11.12 2.34 -23.82
C LEU A 34 -10.42 1.99 -22.52
N VAL A 35 -9.80 3.00 -21.90
CA VAL A 35 -9.10 2.88 -20.62
C VAL A 35 -9.92 3.49 -19.49
N ARG A 36 -9.83 2.88 -18.30
CA ARG A 36 -10.44 3.38 -17.07
C ARG A 36 -9.69 2.82 -15.86
N ASP A 37 -8.66 3.54 -15.43
CA ASP A 37 -7.91 3.25 -14.21
C ASP A 37 -8.11 4.36 -13.18
N CYS A 38 -9.37 4.61 -12.79
CA CYS A 38 -9.75 5.56 -11.74
C CYS A 38 -10.98 5.05 -10.97
N SER A 39 -11.43 5.78 -9.94
CA SER A 39 -12.60 5.37 -9.11
C SER A 39 -13.98 5.68 -9.74
N CYS A 40 -14.09 5.94 -11.04
CA CYS A 40 -15.38 6.17 -11.68
C CYS A 40 -16.26 4.90 -11.63
N ARG A 41 -17.54 5.04 -11.25
CA ARG A 41 -18.48 3.92 -11.16
C ARG A 41 -19.31 3.74 -12.43
N GLY A 42 -19.83 2.52 -12.62
CA GLY A 42 -20.75 2.20 -13.71
C GLY A 42 -20.06 2.25 -15.08
N HIS A 43 -20.71 2.90 -16.05
CA HIS A 43 -20.16 3.09 -17.41
C HIS A 43 -19.41 4.43 -17.57
N SER A 44 -19.23 5.19 -16.48
CA SER A 44 -18.55 6.48 -16.52
C SER A 44 -17.03 6.34 -16.47
N GLY A 45 -16.33 7.36 -16.99
CA GLY A 45 -14.88 7.51 -16.84
C GLY A 45 -14.02 6.75 -17.86
N PHE A 46 -14.63 6.00 -18.77
CA PHE A 46 -13.92 5.38 -19.90
C PHE A 46 -13.59 6.42 -20.97
N ALA A 47 -12.33 6.47 -21.38
CA ALA A 47 -11.89 7.34 -22.47
C ALA A 47 -10.88 6.59 -23.33
N HIS A 48 -10.71 7.03 -24.57
CA HIS A 48 -9.50 6.71 -25.32
C HIS A 48 -8.33 7.47 -24.70
N LEU A 49 -7.17 6.83 -24.58
CA LEU A 49 -5.96 7.48 -24.07
C LEU A 49 -5.62 8.76 -24.86
N PRO A 50 -5.63 8.78 -26.21
CA PRO A 50 -5.38 10.00 -26.97
C PRO A 50 -6.35 11.15 -26.64
N CYS A 51 -7.64 10.85 -26.48
CA CYS A 51 -8.64 11.84 -26.10
C CYS A 51 -8.32 12.44 -24.72
N LEU A 52 -7.95 11.59 -23.76
CA LEU A 52 -7.63 12.01 -22.40
C LEU A 52 -6.37 12.88 -22.35
N VAL A 53 -5.32 12.50 -23.09
CA VAL A 53 -4.10 13.30 -23.23
C VAL A 53 -4.43 14.66 -23.86
N GLN A 54 -5.17 14.69 -24.96
CA GLN A 54 -5.57 15.94 -25.62
C GLN A 54 -6.37 16.86 -24.68
N TYR A 55 -7.28 16.27 -23.90
CA TYR A 55 -8.04 16.99 -22.89
C TYR A 55 -7.11 17.59 -21.82
N ALA A 56 -6.19 16.80 -21.26
CA ALA A 56 -5.24 17.25 -20.24
C ALA A 56 -4.33 18.37 -20.76
N GLU A 57 -3.75 18.21 -21.94
CA GLU A 57 -2.94 19.25 -22.59
C GLU A 57 -3.73 20.55 -22.81
N SER A 58 -4.96 20.44 -23.31
CA SER A 58 -5.81 21.62 -23.53
C SER A 58 -6.06 22.37 -22.23
N LYS A 59 -6.36 21.65 -21.15
CA LYS A 59 -6.61 22.27 -19.86
C LYS A 59 -5.34 22.83 -19.22
N SER A 60 -4.20 22.17 -19.38
CA SER A 60 -2.92 22.72 -18.94
C SER A 60 -2.54 24.00 -19.70
N ARG A 61 -2.85 24.10 -21.01
CA ARG A 61 -2.71 25.36 -21.76
C ARG A 61 -3.61 26.46 -21.18
N ASP A 62 -4.88 26.16 -20.92
CA ASP A 62 -5.82 27.12 -20.32
C ASP A 62 -5.28 27.67 -18.97
N ILE A 63 -4.67 26.83 -18.14
CA ILE A 63 -4.08 27.24 -16.85
C ILE A 63 -2.88 28.18 -17.07
N VAL A 64 -1.96 27.80 -17.96
CA VAL A 64 -0.75 28.58 -18.24
C VAL A 64 -1.10 29.96 -18.82
N GLU A 65 -2.10 30.04 -19.69
CA GLU A 65 -2.56 31.29 -20.30
C GLU A 65 -3.20 32.25 -19.29
N ARG A 66 -3.86 31.72 -18.24
CA ARG A 66 -4.46 32.54 -17.18
C ARG A 66 -3.44 33.24 -16.29
N GLN A 67 -2.15 32.86 -16.36
CA GLN A 67 -1.07 33.43 -15.56
C GLN A 67 -1.39 33.55 -14.06
N THR A 68 -2.17 32.61 -13.51
CA THR A 68 -2.34 32.57 -12.05
C THR A 68 -0.99 32.16 -11.47
N HIS A 69 -0.25 33.14 -10.94
CA HIS A 69 1.09 32.93 -10.38
C HIS A 69 1.11 32.07 -9.11
N VAL A 70 -0.01 31.43 -8.75
CA VAL A 70 -0.10 30.61 -7.55
C VAL A 70 0.14 29.16 -7.93
N MET A 71 1.30 28.65 -7.52
CA MET A 71 1.71 27.27 -7.76
C MET A 71 0.74 26.24 -7.16
N SER A 72 -0.10 26.64 -6.19
CA SER A 72 -1.17 25.80 -5.64
C SER A 72 -2.20 25.37 -6.69
N ASP A 73 -2.56 26.27 -7.61
CA ASP A 73 -3.60 26.00 -8.61
C ASP A 73 -3.14 24.91 -9.60
N ILE A 74 -1.82 24.83 -9.84
CA ILE A 74 -1.20 23.84 -10.72
C ILE A 74 -1.36 22.43 -10.18
N PHE A 75 -1.26 22.26 -8.86
CA PHE A 75 -1.38 20.94 -8.23
C PHE A 75 -2.85 20.51 -8.09
N GLU A 76 -3.76 21.43 -7.81
CA GLU A 76 -5.19 21.10 -7.68
C GLU A 76 -5.84 20.76 -9.03
N GLU A 77 -5.32 21.31 -10.13
CA GLU A 77 -5.83 21.08 -11.49
C GLU A 77 -4.87 20.25 -12.37
N ASN A 78 -4.14 19.29 -11.79
CA ASN A 78 -3.32 18.40 -12.62
C ASN A 78 -4.16 17.31 -13.33
N PHE A 79 -4.60 17.64 -14.54
CA PHE A 79 -5.38 16.75 -15.41
C PHE A 79 -4.61 15.53 -15.97
N PHE A 80 -3.28 15.49 -15.80
CA PHE A 80 -2.49 14.30 -16.13
C PHE A 80 -2.46 13.29 -14.98
N GLU A 81 -2.66 13.74 -13.75
CA GLU A 81 -2.66 12.86 -12.57
C GLU A 81 -4.07 12.43 -12.18
N HIS A 82 -5.06 13.32 -12.33
CA HIS A 82 -6.40 13.11 -11.76
C HIS A 82 -7.48 12.96 -12.82
N CYS A 83 -8.36 11.99 -12.61
CA CYS A 83 -9.57 11.84 -13.40
C CYS A 83 -10.46 13.09 -13.23
N PRO A 84 -10.86 13.77 -14.33
CA PRO A 84 -11.67 14.98 -14.22
C PRO A 84 -13.08 14.72 -13.67
N ASN A 85 -13.57 13.48 -13.74
CA ASN A 85 -14.89 13.08 -13.30
C ASN A 85 -14.92 12.72 -11.80
N CYS A 86 -14.13 11.74 -11.35
CA CYS A 86 -14.11 11.32 -9.94
C CYS A 86 -13.05 12.02 -9.07
N LYS A 87 -12.19 12.86 -9.65
CA LYS A 87 -11.10 13.59 -8.97
C LYS A 87 -10.12 12.69 -8.22
N GLN A 88 -10.00 11.44 -8.65
CA GLN A 88 -9.04 10.49 -8.09
C GLN A 88 -7.86 10.34 -9.03
N GLU A 89 -6.68 10.05 -8.48
CA GLU A 89 -5.49 9.74 -9.24
C GLU A 89 -5.75 8.59 -10.22
N PHE A 90 -5.18 8.70 -11.42
CA PHE A 90 -5.09 7.56 -12.33
C PHE A 90 -4.19 6.48 -11.74
N GLN A 91 -4.39 5.24 -12.17
CA GLN A 91 -3.65 4.08 -11.68
C GLN A 91 -3.05 3.28 -12.84
N GLY A 92 -2.22 2.29 -12.51
CA GLY A 92 -1.76 1.28 -13.46
C GLY A 92 -1.08 1.85 -14.70
N ASP A 93 -1.42 1.27 -15.84
CA ASP A 93 -0.84 1.63 -17.14
C ASP A 93 -1.32 3.03 -17.59
N LEU A 94 -2.55 3.41 -17.24
CA LEU A 94 -3.04 4.76 -17.55
C LEU A 94 -2.20 5.84 -16.86
N TYR A 95 -1.86 5.67 -15.58
CA TYR A 95 -1.00 6.62 -14.88
C TYR A 95 0.41 6.69 -15.51
N TYR A 96 0.96 5.52 -15.88
CA TYR A 96 2.25 5.45 -16.57
C TYR A 96 2.24 6.23 -17.88
N ASP A 97 1.21 6.05 -18.71
CA ASP A 97 1.08 6.72 -20.00
C ASP A 97 0.78 8.22 -19.86
N MET A 98 -0.07 8.60 -18.90
CA MET A 98 -0.41 10.00 -18.66
C MET A 98 0.79 10.81 -18.14
N THR A 99 1.61 10.25 -17.24
CA THR A 99 2.83 10.95 -16.77
C THR A 99 3.87 11.09 -17.89
N LYS A 100 3.97 10.12 -18.80
CA LYS A 100 4.81 10.23 -20.00
C LYS A 100 4.31 11.32 -20.94
N ALA A 101 2.99 11.39 -21.17
CA ALA A 101 2.37 12.44 -21.98
C ALA A 101 2.58 13.83 -21.36
N GLN A 102 2.45 13.94 -20.03
CA GLN A 102 2.71 15.18 -19.29
C GLN A 102 4.13 15.68 -19.53
N LEU A 103 5.13 14.81 -19.36
CA LEU A 103 6.53 15.19 -19.57
C LEU A 103 6.77 15.67 -21.01
N SER A 104 6.22 14.96 -21.99
CA SER A 104 6.32 15.36 -23.40
C SER A 104 5.68 16.73 -23.68
N PHE A 105 4.49 16.98 -23.12
CA PHE A 105 3.80 18.26 -23.25
C PHE A 105 4.61 19.41 -22.64
N VAL A 106 5.09 19.24 -21.41
CA VAL A 106 5.86 20.28 -20.70
C VAL A 106 7.16 20.61 -21.43
N GLU A 107 7.87 19.60 -21.94
CA GLU A 107 9.12 19.79 -22.71
C GLU A 107 8.90 20.52 -24.04
N LYS A 108 7.77 20.23 -24.71
CA LYS A 108 7.45 20.80 -26.02
C LYS A 108 6.94 22.23 -25.91
N GLU A 109 5.99 22.47 -25.02
CA GLU A 109 5.17 23.69 -24.99
C GLU A 109 5.61 24.69 -23.91
N LEU A 110 6.15 24.24 -22.77
CA LEU A 110 6.39 25.09 -21.59
C LEU A 110 7.88 25.42 -21.37
N LYS A 111 8.56 25.87 -22.42
CA LYS A 111 9.99 26.23 -22.35
C LYS A 111 10.23 27.37 -21.36
N GLY A 112 11.13 27.15 -20.40
CA GLY A 112 11.46 28.12 -19.36
C GLY A 112 10.56 28.06 -18.12
N ALA A 113 9.50 27.25 -18.13
CA ALA A 113 8.70 26.96 -16.95
C ALA A 113 9.36 25.82 -16.14
N ASN A 114 10.42 26.15 -15.40
CA ASN A 114 11.24 25.16 -14.71
C ASN A 114 10.47 24.39 -13.62
N GLY A 115 9.56 25.03 -12.89
CA GLY A 115 8.71 24.39 -11.89
C GLY A 115 7.81 23.30 -12.49
N TRP A 116 7.19 23.58 -13.64
CA TRP A 116 6.39 22.59 -14.38
C TRP A 116 7.24 21.41 -14.86
N HIS A 117 8.45 21.68 -15.34
CA HIS A 117 9.39 20.64 -15.74
C HIS A 117 9.77 19.75 -14.55
N ILE A 118 10.11 20.33 -13.40
CA ILE A 118 10.42 19.56 -12.19
C ILE A 118 9.24 18.68 -11.80
N GLY A 119 8.02 19.25 -11.72
CA GLY A 119 6.83 18.49 -11.36
C GLY A 119 6.59 17.30 -12.29
N ALA A 120 6.65 17.50 -13.61
CA ALA A 120 6.47 16.42 -14.58
C ALA A 120 7.57 15.34 -14.48
N LEU A 121 8.82 15.72 -14.26
CA LEU A 121 9.93 14.78 -14.07
C LEU A 121 9.75 13.95 -12.78
N GLN A 122 9.29 14.58 -11.69
CA GLN A 122 9.00 13.88 -10.44
C GLN A 122 7.90 12.83 -10.61
N GLN A 123 6.78 13.22 -11.25
CA GLN A 123 5.67 12.30 -11.48
C GLN A 123 6.06 11.15 -12.39
N ARG A 124 6.87 11.43 -13.42
CA ARG A 124 7.40 10.39 -14.29
C ARG A 124 8.22 9.38 -13.49
N ILE A 125 9.16 9.81 -12.64
CA ILE A 125 9.93 8.89 -11.78
C ILE A 125 9.02 8.04 -10.88
N LEU A 126 7.98 8.64 -10.29
CA LEU A 126 7.06 7.90 -9.41
C LEU A 126 6.28 6.81 -10.14
N ALA A 127 6.11 6.93 -11.47
CA ALA A 127 5.46 5.93 -12.31
C ALA A 127 6.40 4.78 -12.75
N LEU A 128 7.73 4.95 -12.66
CA LEU A 128 8.70 3.98 -13.16
C LEU A 128 8.85 2.76 -12.23
N ASP A 129 8.95 1.57 -12.81
CA ASP A 129 9.31 0.36 -12.08
C ASP A 129 10.81 0.09 -12.22
N GLY A 130 11.59 0.44 -11.20
CA GLY A 130 13.05 0.24 -11.18
C GLY A 130 13.53 -1.21 -11.36
N LYS A 131 12.62 -2.21 -11.33
CA LYS A 131 12.94 -3.60 -11.68
C LYS A 131 12.98 -3.85 -13.19
N LYS A 132 12.31 -3.02 -13.99
CA LYS A 132 12.34 -3.07 -15.45
C LYS A 132 13.55 -2.28 -15.94
N GLU A 133 14.37 -2.90 -16.78
CA GLU A 133 15.62 -2.27 -17.25
C GLU A 133 15.39 -0.96 -17.99
N ALA A 134 14.34 -0.88 -18.84
CA ALA A 134 14.00 0.34 -19.57
C ALA A 134 13.64 1.50 -18.63
N ASP A 135 12.78 1.23 -17.65
CA ASP A 135 12.37 2.21 -16.63
C ASP A 135 13.55 2.61 -15.72
N ARG A 136 14.45 1.67 -15.42
CA ARG A 136 15.67 1.96 -14.66
C ARG A 136 16.55 2.98 -15.38
N VAL A 137 16.82 2.74 -16.67
CA VAL A 137 17.63 3.65 -17.50
C VAL A 137 16.96 5.02 -17.60
N GLU A 138 15.67 5.06 -17.90
CA GLU A 138 14.91 6.32 -17.98
C GLU A 138 14.94 7.08 -16.64
N GLY A 139 14.75 6.40 -15.51
CA GLY A 139 14.74 7.04 -14.21
C GLY A 139 16.12 7.60 -13.79
N GLU A 140 17.21 6.94 -14.19
CA GLU A 140 18.58 7.46 -14.00
C GLU A 140 18.79 8.75 -14.82
N GLU A 141 18.33 8.78 -16.07
CA GLU A 141 18.38 9.97 -16.94
C GLU A 141 17.54 11.12 -16.35
N ILE A 142 16.33 10.84 -15.90
CA ILE A 142 15.44 11.84 -15.27
C ILE A 142 16.06 12.37 -13.97
N CYS A 143 16.66 11.53 -13.13
CA CYS A 143 17.36 11.97 -11.92
C CYS A 143 18.48 12.97 -12.26
N ALA A 144 19.30 12.67 -13.28
CA ALA A 144 20.37 13.56 -13.72
C ALA A 144 19.82 14.89 -14.29
N LYS A 145 18.72 14.82 -15.05
CA LYS A 145 18.03 15.99 -15.60
C LYS A 145 17.48 16.90 -14.50
N MET A 146 16.83 16.35 -13.47
CA MET A 146 16.32 17.13 -12.34
C MET A 146 17.45 17.83 -11.56
N LEU A 147 18.57 17.15 -11.31
CA LEU A 147 19.71 17.77 -10.62
C LEU A 147 20.31 18.92 -11.43
N THR A 148 20.44 18.75 -12.75
CA THR A 148 20.92 19.80 -13.66
C THR A 148 19.97 21.01 -13.66
N LEU A 149 18.67 20.76 -13.67
CA LEU A 149 17.64 21.80 -13.64
C LEU A 149 17.68 22.58 -12.31
N ILE A 150 17.80 21.89 -11.18
CA ILE A 150 17.98 22.51 -9.86
C ILE A 150 19.21 23.40 -9.81
N ASP A 151 20.35 22.93 -10.32
CA ASP A 151 21.59 23.71 -10.30
C ASP A 151 21.47 24.97 -11.16
N ASN A 152 20.79 24.89 -12.29
CA ASN A 152 20.50 26.05 -13.14
C ASN A 152 19.55 27.04 -12.45
N MET A 153 18.48 26.55 -11.83
CA MET A 153 17.54 27.37 -11.05
C MET A 153 18.25 28.09 -9.89
N LYS A 154 19.13 27.40 -9.15
CA LYS A 154 19.94 28.01 -8.08
C LYS A 154 20.85 29.11 -8.59
N LYS A 155 21.57 28.87 -9.70
CA LYS A 155 22.49 29.86 -10.30
C LYS A 155 21.75 31.12 -10.77
N ASN A 156 20.52 30.95 -11.25
CA ASN A 156 19.72 32.04 -11.78
C ASN A 156 18.83 32.72 -10.73
N GLY A 157 18.83 32.24 -9.47
CA GLY A 157 17.96 32.75 -8.42
C GLY A 157 16.47 32.55 -8.75
N ASP A 158 16.12 31.43 -9.37
CA ASP A 158 14.76 31.14 -9.82
C ASP A 158 13.80 31.04 -8.61
N PRO A 159 12.78 31.91 -8.50
CA PRO A 159 11.86 31.92 -7.37
C PRO A 159 10.97 30.68 -7.28
N GLN A 160 10.87 29.87 -8.34
CA GLN A 160 10.10 28.63 -8.33
C GLN A 160 10.81 27.49 -7.58
N LEU A 161 12.12 27.61 -7.33
CA LEU A 161 12.87 26.66 -6.52
C LEU A 161 12.83 27.07 -5.04
N ASP A 162 11.65 26.99 -4.44
CA ASP A 162 11.54 27.11 -3.00
C ASP A 162 12.13 25.88 -2.28
N ALA A 163 12.31 26.01 -0.96
CA ALA A 163 12.88 24.97 -0.13
C ALA A 163 12.05 23.67 -0.15
N PHE A 164 10.72 23.78 -0.24
CA PHE A 164 9.83 22.63 -0.24
C PHE A 164 9.97 21.83 -1.54
N ASN A 165 9.96 22.50 -2.69
CA ASN A 165 10.20 21.89 -4.00
C ASN A 165 11.58 21.22 -4.06
N LEU A 166 12.61 21.88 -3.53
CA LEU A 166 13.95 21.30 -3.48
C LEU A 166 14.00 20.02 -2.63
N ALA A 167 13.35 20.02 -1.45
CA ALA A 167 13.25 18.84 -0.60
C ALA A 167 12.47 17.70 -1.29
N SER A 168 11.36 18.04 -1.97
CA SER A 168 10.53 17.11 -2.72
C SER A 168 11.32 16.40 -3.83
N VAL A 169 12.14 17.12 -4.60
CA VAL A 169 12.98 16.51 -5.64
C VAL A 169 14.00 15.55 -5.03
N TYR A 170 14.67 15.93 -3.96
CA TYR A 170 15.61 15.04 -3.28
C TYR A 170 14.91 13.79 -2.73
N HIS A 171 13.70 13.91 -2.18
CA HIS A 171 12.91 12.77 -1.73
C HIS A 171 12.57 11.81 -2.88
N VAL A 172 12.13 12.33 -4.03
CA VAL A 172 11.80 11.51 -5.21
C VAL A 172 13.03 10.77 -5.76
N ILE A 173 14.17 11.46 -5.89
CA ILE A 173 15.44 10.82 -6.29
C ILE A 173 15.85 9.74 -5.29
N ALA A 174 15.70 10.01 -4.00
CA ALA A 174 16.03 9.06 -2.95
C ALA A 174 15.17 7.80 -3.03
N ARG A 175 13.85 7.95 -3.20
CA ARG A 175 12.91 6.84 -3.34
C ARG A 175 13.22 5.97 -4.56
N PHE A 176 13.52 6.58 -5.70
CA PHE A 176 13.90 5.83 -6.90
C PHE A 176 15.17 5.00 -6.65
N ASN A 177 16.21 5.62 -6.08
CA ASN A 177 17.45 4.91 -5.73
C ASN A 177 17.22 3.78 -4.70
N TYR A 178 16.32 3.99 -3.73
CA TYR A 178 15.95 2.96 -2.76
C TYR A 178 15.29 1.74 -3.43
N GLN A 179 14.43 1.96 -4.42
CA GLN A 179 13.78 0.89 -5.20
C GLN A 179 14.80 0.03 -5.97
N LEU A 180 15.84 0.64 -6.54
CA LEU A 180 16.91 -0.10 -7.24
C LEU A 180 17.66 -1.06 -6.30
N GLY A 181 17.79 -0.71 -5.03
CA GLY A 181 18.17 -1.64 -3.97
C GLY A 181 19.62 -2.15 -3.94
N THR A 182 20.46 -1.78 -4.91
CA THR A 182 21.91 -2.08 -4.85
C THR A 182 22.59 -1.22 -3.80
N ASN A 183 23.68 -1.68 -3.17
CA ASN A 183 24.38 -0.90 -2.14
C ASN A 183 24.76 0.52 -2.61
N PRO A 184 25.33 0.75 -3.81
CA PRO A 184 25.59 2.10 -4.29
C PRO A 184 24.32 2.96 -4.40
N CYS A 185 23.20 2.37 -4.85
CA CYS A 185 21.92 3.07 -4.91
C CYS A 185 21.37 3.36 -3.52
N LEU A 186 21.48 2.44 -2.56
CA LEU A 186 21.04 2.66 -1.18
C LEU A 186 21.84 3.80 -0.51
N GLU A 187 23.14 3.88 -0.72
CA GLU A 187 23.95 5.01 -0.22
C GLU A 187 23.50 6.35 -0.85
N ARG A 188 23.21 6.36 -2.16
CA ARG A 188 22.63 7.54 -2.82
C ARG A 188 21.25 7.89 -2.25
N ALA A 189 20.40 6.89 -2.00
CA ALA A 189 19.09 7.08 -1.42
C ALA A 189 19.18 7.75 -0.05
N LYS A 190 20.04 7.21 0.84
CA LYS A 190 20.30 7.77 2.16
C LYS A 190 20.73 9.24 2.08
N HIS A 191 21.74 9.53 1.25
CA HIS A 191 22.25 10.89 1.06
C HIS A 191 21.15 11.88 0.64
N TYR A 192 20.29 11.50 -0.30
CA TYR A 192 19.22 12.38 -0.76
C TYR A 192 18.06 12.48 0.24
N PHE A 193 17.74 11.42 0.99
CA PHE A 193 16.79 11.53 2.10
C PHE A 193 17.28 12.47 3.20
N GLU A 194 18.56 12.40 3.57
CA GLU A 194 19.17 13.30 4.55
C GLU A 194 19.09 14.76 4.08
N LYS A 195 19.42 15.04 2.82
CA LYS A 195 19.25 16.38 2.23
C LYS A 195 17.82 16.89 2.29
N ALA A 196 16.85 16.05 1.91
CA ALA A 196 15.44 16.42 1.95
C ALA A 196 15.01 16.72 3.40
N ARG A 197 15.39 15.86 4.35
CA ARG A 197 15.07 16.00 5.78
C ARG A 197 15.62 17.31 6.33
N ASP A 198 16.88 17.63 6.08
CA ASP A 198 17.52 18.82 6.65
C ASP A 198 16.81 20.12 6.22
N ILE A 199 16.33 20.16 4.96
CA ILE A 199 15.53 21.28 4.46
C ILE A 199 14.18 21.35 5.17
N ILE A 200 13.48 20.22 5.29
CA ILE A 200 12.17 20.14 5.96
C ILE A 200 12.25 20.50 7.45
N VAL A 201 13.31 20.06 8.15
CA VAL A 201 13.58 20.46 9.54
C VAL A 201 13.76 21.97 9.64
N THR A 202 14.46 22.59 8.68
CA THR A 202 14.65 24.05 8.62
C THR A 202 13.32 24.78 8.41
N LEU A 203 12.39 24.18 7.66
CA LEU A 203 11.03 24.70 7.47
C LEU A 203 10.12 24.52 8.70
N GLY A 204 10.54 23.72 9.69
CA GLY A 204 9.76 23.44 10.89
C GLY A 204 8.63 22.42 10.69
N ASP A 205 8.58 21.74 9.55
CA ASP A 205 7.59 20.68 9.31
C ASP A 205 8.06 19.37 9.92
N ARG A 206 7.68 19.19 11.19
CA ARG A 206 8.07 18.02 11.99
C ARG A 206 7.54 16.71 11.41
N ASP A 207 6.37 16.72 10.78
CA ASP A 207 5.70 15.50 10.34
C ASP A 207 6.39 14.92 9.11
N ILE A 208 6.72 15.77 8.13
CA ILE A 208 7.50 15.36 6.98
C ILE A 208 8.92 14.95 7.42
N ALA A 209 9.53 15.65 8.38
CA ALA A 209 10.85 15.29 8.89
C ALA A 209 10.86 13.90 9.54
N MET A 210 9.84 13.57 10.35
CA MET A 210 9.70 12.24 10.95
C MET A 210 9.50 11.15 9.90
N ALA A 211 8.74 11.42 8.83
CA ALA A 211 8.58 10.48 7.73
C ALA A 211 9.93 10.19 7.04
N MET A 212 10.73 11.23 6.78
CA MET A 212 12.05 11.09 6.16
C MET A 212 13.05 10.34 7.07
N GLU A 213 13.00 10.54 8.38
CA GLU A 213 13.79 9.73 9.33
C GLU A 213 13.40 8.24 9.28
N GLY A 214 12.12 7.94 9.11
CA GLY A 214 11.64 6.56 8.87
C GLY A 214 12.21 5.96 7.58
N ASP A 215 12.26 6.73 6.50
CA ASP A 215 12.86 6.31 5.23
C ASP A 215 14.39 6.10 5.37
N ILE A 216 15.10 7.00 6.06
CA ILE A 216 16.54 6.87 6.35
C ILE A 216 16.82 5.61 7.17
N ALA A 217 16.04 5.35 8.21
CA ALA A 217 16.19 4.16 9.05
C ALA A 217 16.02 2.86 8.23
N GLN A 218 15.05 2.81 7.31
CA GLN A 218 14.85 1.68 6.41
C GLN A 218 16.05 1.48 5.46
N VAL A 219 16.62 2.56 4.93
CA VAL A 219 17.82 2.47 4.08
C VAL A 219 19.02 1.93 4.87
N GLN A 220 19.22 2.44 6.08
CA GLN A 220 20.30 1.99 6.98
C GLN A 220 20.17 0.51 7.36
N GLU A 221 18.95 0.03 7.60
CA GLU A 221 18.69 -1.39 7.85
C GLU A 221 19.14 -2.26 6.67
N ARG A 222 18.71 -1.91 5.45
CA ARG A 222 19.12 -2.63 4.22
C ARG A 222 20.62 -2.60 3.99
N LEU A 223 21.28 -1.46 4.20
CA LEU A 223 22.73 -1.31 4.07
C LEU A 223 23.50 -2.17 5.08
N SER A 224 22.98 -2.30 6.31
CA SER A 224 23.65 -3.06 7.37
C SER A 224 23.59 -4.57 7.17
N GLY A 225 22.72 -5.08 6.30
CA GLY A 225 22.44 -6.52 6.15
C GLY A 225 21.85 -7.18 7.40
N ASN A 226 21.66 -6.42 8.48
CA ASN A 226 21.14 -6.90 9.75
C ASN A 226 19.62 -6.86 9.71
N ASN A 227 19.00 -7.98 9.35
CA ASN A 227 17.56 -8.23 9.54
C ASN A 227 17.21 -8.43 11.03
N LEU A 228 17.89 -7.72 11.95
CA LEU A 228 17.71 -7.94 13.39
C LEU A 228 16.32 -7.42 13.81
N PRO A 229 15.46 -8.25 14.42
CA PRO A 229 14.06 -7.90 14.75
C PRO A 229 13.88 -6.73 15.74
N THR A 230 14.96 -6.18 16.31
CA THR A 230 14.92 -5.34 17.52
C THR A 230 14.55 -3.88 17.28
N LYS A 231 14.50 -3.38 16.04
CA LYS A 231 14.08 -1.98 15.75
C LYS A 231 12.61 -1.80 15.36
N LYS A 232 11.83 -2.88 15.33
CA LYS A 232 10.44 -2.84 14.82
C LYS A 232 9.50 -1.96 15.65
N GLU A 233 9.67 -1.92 16.98
CA GLU A 233 8.75 -1.16 17.85
C GLU A 233 8.93 0.37 17.74
N SER A 234 10.17 0.85 17.54
CA SER A 234 10.41 2.29 17.32
C SER A 234 9.89 2.77 15.97
N VAL A 235 10.01 1.96 14.92
CA VAL A 235 9.40 2.27 13.62
C VAL A 235 7.88 2.26 13.75
N LEU A 236 7.33 1.28 14.46
CA LEU A 236 5.90 1.15 14.67
C LEU A 236 5.29 2.35 15.43
N SER A 237 5.97 2.88 16.45
CA SER A 237 5.47 4.04 17.19
C SER A 237 5.37 5.29 16.29
N VAL A 238 6.35 5.50 15.39
CA VAL A 238 6.34 6.57 14.39
C VAL A 238 5.16 6.38 13.42
N GLN A 239 4.94 5.17 12.91
CA GLN A 239 3.84 4.92 11.98
C GLN A 239 2.45 5.05 12.62
N ARG A 240 2.29 4.63 13.88
CA ARG A 240 1.05 4.87 14.64
C ARG A 240 0.79 6.36 14.81
N ALA A 241 1.82 7.14 15.18
CA ALA A 241 1.70 8.59 15.32
C ALA A 241 1.31 9.25 13.99
N ARG A 242 1.95 8.86 12.88
CA ARG A 242 1.64 9.36 11.54
C ARG A 242 0.21 9.04 11.12
N TYR A 243 -0.25 7.81 11.31
CA TYR A 243 -1.62 7.43 10.97
C TYR A 243 -2.66 8.18 11.81
N ASN A 244 -2.42 8.31 13.12
CA ASN A 244 -3.29 9.07 14.02
C ASN A 244 -3.33 10.56 13.66
N HIS A 245 -2.19 11.14 13.29
CA HIS A 245 -2.14 12.51 12.81
C HIS A 245 -3.00 12.68 11.54
N MET A 246 -2.84 11.81 10.55
CA MET A 246 -3.65 11.86 9.32
C MET A 246 -5.16 11.76 9.62
N LEU A 247 -5.56 10.89 10.55
CA LEU A 247 -6.95 10.80 11.01
C LEU A 247 -7.47 12.07 11.70
N GLN A 248 -6.59 12.90 12.27
CA GLN A 248 -6.94 14.17 12.93
C GLN A 248 -6.89 15.35 11.95
N ALA A 249 -5.94 15.35 11.01
CA ALA A 249 -5.73 16.42 10.06
C ALA A 249 -6.79 16.41 8.93
N THR A 250 -7.28 15.24 8.54
CA THR A 250 -8.32 15.15 7.52
C THR A 250 -9.70 15.17 8.17
N THR A 251 -10.56 16.10 7.76
CA THR A 251 -11.98 16.08 8.14
C THR A 251 -12.69 14.84 7.59
N ASP A 252 -12.14 14.27 6.50
CA ASP A 252 -12.61 13.05 5.87
C ASP A 252 -11.70 11.86 6.20
N GLN A 253 -12.22 10.90 6.97
CA GLN A 253 -11.55 9.61 7.22
C GLN A 253 -11.43 8.75 5.94
N ASN A 254 -12.07 9.17 4.85
CA ASN A 254 -12.03 8.54 3.55
C ASN A 254 -10.96 9.13 2.61
N ASP A 255 -10.10 10.03 3.10
CA ASP A 255 -8.98 10.56 2.33
C ASP A 255 -8.03 9.41 1.90
N VAL A 256 -7.63 9.42 0.62
CA VAL A 256 -6.76 8.40 0.00
C VAL A 256 -5.43 8.28 0.73
N ARG A 257 -4.84 9.42 1.12
CA ARG A 257 -3.54 9.44 1.80
C ARG A 257 -3.66 8.83 3.18
N THR A 258 -4.75 9.10 3.89
CA THR A 258 -5.05 8.44 5.17
C THR A 258 -5.14 6.92 5.01
N MET A 259 -5.78 6.43 3.94
CA MET A 259 -5.83 4.99 3.65
C MET A 259 -4.46 4.40 3.31
N GLN A 260 -3.67 5.07 2.47
CA GLN A 260 -2.31 4.62 2.11
C GLN A 260 -1.38 4.56 3.34
N VAL A 261 -1.42 5.57 4.21
CA VAL A 261 -0.68 5.56 5.49
C VAL A 261 -1.18 4.42 6.39
N GLY A 262 -2.48 4.15 6.40
CA GLY A 262 -3.06 3.00 7.10
C GLY A 262 -2.53 1.66 6.58
N VAL A 263 -2.45 1.46 5.26
CA VAL A 263 -1.89 0.25 4.65
C VAL A 263 -0.42 0.08 5.02
N HIS A 264 0.36 1.16 5.02
CA HIS A 264 1.75 1.09 5.44
C HIS A 264 1.90 0.72 6.93
N LEU A 265 1.07 1.32 7.81
CA LEU A 265 1.04 0.97 9.23
C LEU A 265 0.69 -0.51 9.44
N VAL A 266 -0.27 -1.06 8.69
CA VAL A 266 -0.61 -2.50 8.73
C VAL A 266 0.60 -3.39 8.46
N THR A 267 1.39 -3.07 7.44
CA THR A 267 2.59 -3.85 7.10
C THR A 267 3.59 -3.82 8.26
N VAL A 268 3.85 -2.64 8.82
CA VAL A 268 4.77 -2.48 9.96
C VAL A 268 4.25 -3.18 11.22
N LEU A 269 2.94 -3.13 11.49
CA LEU A 269 2.30 -3.87 12.58
C LEU A 269 2.54 -5.39 12.42
N PHE A 270 2.30 -5.92 11.23
CA PHE A 270 2.46 -7.35 10.95
C PHE A 270 3.92 -7.78 11.09
N GLU A 271 4.86 -7.02 10.53
CA GLU A 271 6.29 -7.28 10.67
C GLU A 271 6.72 -7.25 12.14
N ALA A 272 6.16 -6.35 12.94
CA ALA A 272 6.38 -6.24 14.38
C ALA A 272 5.61 -7.28 15.22
N TYR A 273 4.92 -8.23 14.59
CA TYR A 273 4.13 -9.28 15.25
C TYR A 273 2.92 -8.76 16.04
N HIS A 274 2.34 -7.62 15.63
CA HIS A 274 1.06 -7.07 16.11
C HIS A 274 -0.09 -7.45 15.16
N THR A 275 -0.22 -8.74 14.85
CA THR A 275 -1.13 -9.25 13.80
C THR A 275 -2.60 -8.98 14.07
N LEU A 276 -3.05 -9.09 15.33
CA LEU A 276 -4.43 -8.77 15.69
C LEU A 276 -4.80 -7.30 15.37
N GLU A 277 -3.92 -6.36 15.70
CA GLU A 277 -4.12 -4.94 15.38
C GLU A 277 -4.06 -4.70 13.87
N ALA A 278 -3.12 -5.33 13.16
CA ALA A 278 -2.99 -5.24 11.71
C ALA A 278 -4.28 -5.71 11.00
N LEU A 279 -4.83 -6.86 11.41
CA LEU A 279 -6.07 -7.42 10.86
C LEU A 279 -7.27 -6.50 11.05
N ARG A 280 -7.45 -5.97 12.26
CA ARG A 280 -8.55 -5.04 12.55
C ARG A 280 -8.47 -3.76 11.74
N LEU A 281 -7.26 -3.22 11.59
CA LEU A 281 -7.03 -2.05 10.76
C LEU A 281 -7.31 -2.37 9.27
N LEU A 282 -6.86 -3.52 8.78
CA LEU A 282 -7.14 -3.96 7.41
C LEU A 282 -8.63 -4.12 7.12
N GLU A 283 -9.40 -4.75 8.01
CA GLU A 283 -10.85 -4.89 7.83
C GLU A 283 -11.53 -3.53 7.70
N LYS A 284 -11.15 -2.56 8.55
CA LYS A 284 -11.62 -1.18 8.46
C LYS A 284 -11.23 -0.55 7.12
N LEU A 285 -9.97 -0.67 6.70
CA LEU A 285 -9.47 -0.08 5.44
C LEU A 285 -10.12 -0.70 4.20
N VAL A 286 -10.37 -2.02 4.19
CA VAL A 286 -11.09 -2.70 3.10
C VAL A 286 -12.53 -2.19 3.03
N GLY A 287 -13.22 -2.08 4.17
CA GLY A 287 -14.58 -1.55 4.23
C GLY A 287 -14.66 -0.10 3.75
N THR A 288 -13.76 0.76 4.23
CA THR A 288 -13.70 2.16 3.82
C THR A 288 -13.33 2.31 2.34
N SER A 289 -12.25 1.69 1.89
CA SER A 289 -11.78 1.82 0.50
C SER A 289 -12.82 1.32 -0.50
N ARG A 290 -13.47 0.18 -0.24
CA ARG A 290 -14.55 -0.34 -1.10
C ARG A 290 -15.72 0.64 -1.19
N ARG A 291 -16.09 1.27 -0.06
CA ARG A 291 -17.17 2.26 -0.03
C ARG A 291 -16.83 3.52 -0.82
N VAL A 292 -15.57 3.95 -0.79
CA VAL A 292 -15.10 5.20 -1.40
C VAL A 292 -14.79 4.97 -2.88
N HIS A 293 -13.88 4.04 -3.16
CA HIS A 293 -13.31 3.82 -4.49
C HIS A 293 -14.01 2.73 -5.31
N GLY A 294 -14.78 1.84 -4.67
CA GLY A 294 -15.32 0.65 -5.30
C GLY A 294 -14.38 -0.56 -5.20
N SER A 295 -14.88 -1.75 -5.54
CA SER A 295 -14.14 -3.01 -5.40
C SER A 295 -12.96 -3.14 -6.36
N ASP A 296 -13.07 -2.54 -7.54
CA ASP A 296 -12.09 -2.72 -8.63
C ASP A 296 -10.90 -1.76 -8.51
N HIS A 297 -10.96 -0.80 -7.57
CA HIS A 297 -9.87 0.14 -7.37
C HIS A 297 -8.65 -0.53 -6.75
N ARG A 298 -7.45 -0.16 -7.22
CA ARG A 298 -6.19 -0.79 -6.78
C ARG A 298 -6.01 -0.79 -5.27
N VAL A 299 -6.27 0.34 -4.58
CA VAL A 299 -6.13 0.42 -3.11
C VAL A 299 -7.08 -0.58 -2.42
N THR A 300 -8.27 -0.79 -2.95
CA THR A 300 -9.23 -1.77 -2.41
C THR A 300 -8.80 -3.20 -2.70
N ALA A 301 -8.28 -3.47 -3.90
CA ALA A 301 -7.73 -4.77 -4.26
C ALA A 301 -6.50 -5.12 -3.39
N ASP A 302 -5.56 -4.20 -3.24
CA ASP A 302 -4.33 -4.37 -2.47
C ASP A 302 -4.64 -4.59 -0.97
N THR A 303 -5.53 -3.78 -0.39
CA THR A 303 -5.97 -3.96 1.01
C THR A 303 -6.69 -5.28 1.22
N ALA A 304 -7.57 -5.68 0.28
CA ALA A 304 -8.29 -6.95 0.37
C ALA A 304 -7.35 -8.16 0.22
N PHE A 305 -6.36 -8.05 -0.66
CA PHE A 305 -5.30 -9.05 -0.80
C PHE A 305 -4.51 -9.21 0.49
N LEU A 306 -4.04 -8.11 1.10
CA LEU A 306 -3.32 -8.16 2.38
C LEU A 306 -4.18 -8.76 3.49
N LEU A 307 -5.46 -8.38 3.58
CA LEU A 307 -6.39 -8.97 4.54
C LEU A 307 -6.49 -10.49 4.38
N LYS A 308 -6.66 -10.97 3.14
CA LYS A 308 -6.72 -12.41 2.85
C LYS A 308 -5.42 -13.12 3.26
N GLN A 309 -4.26 -12.53 2.98
CA GLN A 309 -2.96 -13.11 3.36
C GLN A 309 -2.80 -13.17 4.89
N PHE A 310 -3.15 -12.09 5.59
CA PHE A 310 -2.96 -12.02 7.04
C PHE A 310 -4.03 -12.82 7.80
N GLN A 311 -5.16 -13.17 7.17
CA GLN A 311 -6.16 -14.09 7.72
C GLN A 311 -5.70 -15.56 7.69
N ALA A 312 -4.74 -15.92 6.83
CA ALA A 312 -4.16 -17.25 6.88
C ALA A 312 -3.38 -17.47 8.19
N ARG A 313 -3.55 -18.64 8.81
CA ARG A 313 -2.88 -19.00 10.06
C ARG A 313 -1.79 -19.99 9.77
N TYR A 314 -0.54 -19.56 9.88
CA TYR A 314 0.60 -20.40 9.60
C TYR A 314 1.14 -21.07 10.86
N VAL A 315 1.50 -22.34 10.71
CA VAL A 315 2.13 -23.14 11.76
C VAL A 315 3.29 -23.93 11.18
N SER A 316 4.25 -24.29 12.01
CA SER A 316 5.27 -25.28 11.65
C SER A 316 4.99 -26.60 12.37
N ILE A 317 5.41 -27.71 11.78
CA ILE A 317 5.48 -29.01 12.47
C ILE A 317 6.94 -29.47 12.47
N GLY A 318 7.29 -30.53 13.22
CA GLY A 318 8.67 -30.95 13.50
C GLY A 318 9.59 -31.25 12.29
N ASN A 319 9.09 -31.16 11.06
CA ASN A 319 9.89 -31.24 9.83
C ASN A 319 10.41 -29.88 9.33
N GLY A 320 10.11 -28.78 10.03
CA GLY A 320 10.56 -27.42 9.67
C GLY A 320 9.84 -26.81 8.46
N LEU A 321 8.76 -27.44 7.97
CA LEU A 321 7.89 -26.89 6.93
C LEU A 321 6.72 -26.14 7.57
N ASN A 322 6.21 -25.13 6.85
CA ASN A 322 5.04 -24.37 7.24
C ASN A 322 3.77 -24.95 6.62
N TYR A 323 2.65 -24.83 7.34
CA TYR A 323 1.32 -25.26 6.92
C TYR A 323 0.29 -24.22 7.34
N GLN A 324 -0.83 -24.15 6.63
CA GLN A 324 -1.98 -23.38 7.07
C GLN A 324 -2.82 -24.21 8.05
N ALA A 325 -3.07 -23.71 9.25
CA ALA A 325 -4.06 -24.23 10.17
C ALA A 325 -5.47 -23.87 9.70
N LEU A 326 -6.33 -24.89 9.54
CA LEU A 326 -7.69 -24.72 9.04
C LEU A 326 -8.75 -24.79 10.13
N ARG A 327 -8.66 -25.79 11.03
CA ARG A 327 -9.62 -25.98 12.13
C ARG A 327 -9.08 -26.94 13.18
N TYR A 328 -9.63 -26.86 14.38
CA TYR A 328 -9.42 -27.86 15.42
C TYR A 328 -10.45 -28.99 15.35
N GLU A 329 -10.03 -30.19 15.70
CA GLU A 329 -10.87 -31.38 15.86
C GLU A 329 -10.62 -32.00 17.25
N ASN A 330 -11.50 -32.91 17.68
CA ASN A 330 -11.36 -33.65 18.95
C ASN A 330 -11.14 -32.72 20.17
N ASP A 331 -12.00 -31.72 20.33
CA ASP A 331 -11.94 -30.69 21.39
C ASP A 331 -10.62 -29.90 21.43
N GLY A 332 -9.94 -29.78 20.28
CA GLY A 332 -8.65 -29.12 20.16
C GLY A 332 -7.46 -30.01 20.47
N LYS A 333 -7.63 -31.34 20.52
CA LYS A 333 -6.52 -32.30 20.63
C LYS A 333 -5.76 -32.47 19.31
N SER A 334 -6.42 -32.22 18.18
CA SER A 334 -5.80 -32.24 16.86
C SER A 334 -6.19 -31.01 16.04
N CYS A 335 -5.33 -30.61 15.11
CA CYS A 335 -5.58 -29.54 14.16
C CYS A 335 -5.49 -30.09 12.74
N VAL A 336 -6.45 -29.72 11.89
CA VAL A 336 -6.40 -29.98 10.46
C VAL A 336 -5.57 -28.89 9.82
N ILE A 337 -4.52 -29.30 9.12
CA ILE A 337 -3.57 -28.41 8.45
C ILE A 337 -3.51 -28.72 6.96
N GLN A 338 -3.16 -27.72 6.15
CA GLN A 338 -2.98 -27.83 4.70
C GLN A 338 -1.61 -27.28 4.30
N GLY A 339 -0.89 -28.00 3.43
CA GLY A 339 0.41 -27.54 2.92
C GLY A 339 1.26 -28.67 2.32
N PRO A 340 2.58 -28.48 2.23
CA PRO A 340 3.35 -27.35 2.78
C PRO A 340 3.08 -26.03 2.05
N VAL A 341 3.25 -24.90 2.75
CA VAL A 341 3.17 -23.55 2.17
C VAL A 341 4.57 -22.92 2.05
N PRO A 342 4.78 -21.98 1.11
CA PRO A 342 6.03 -21.23 1.02
C PRO A 342 6.38 -20.52 2.34
N ARG A 343 7.68 -20.34 2.60
CA ARG A 343 8.14 -19.57 3.77
C ARG A 343 7.79 -18.09 3.65
N ASN A 344 7.83 -17.57 2.43
CA ASN A 344 7.41 -16.22 2.11
C ASN A 344 5.90 -16.23 1.86
N ILE A 345 5.13 -15.64 2.76
CA ILE A 345 3.66 -15.60 2.66
C ILE A 345 3.15 -14.80 1.45
N PHE A 346 4.02 -14.01 0.82
CA PHE A 346 3.68 -13.26 -0.40
C PHE A 346 3.89 -14.08 -1.68
N GLU A 347 4.49 -15.27 -1.59
CA GLU A 347 4.59 -16.18 -2.74
C GLU A 347 3.23 -16.84 -3.02
N PRO A 348 2.80 -16.91 -4.30
CA PRO A 348 1.57 -17.58 -4.67
C PRO A 348 1.53 -19.04 -4.18
N ARG A 349 0.38 -19.45 -3.64
CA ARG A 349 0.13 -20.83 -3.21
C ARG A 349 -0.53 -21.62 -4.33
N ASN A 350 -0.06 -22.85 -4.56
CA ASN A 350 -0.77 -23.82 -5.39
C ASN A 350 -1.61 -24.74 -4.49
N VAL A 351 -2.82 -24.27 -4.13
CA VAL A 351 -3.69 -24.95 -3.17
C VAL A 351 -4.09 -26.36 -3.64
N ASP A 352 -4.11 -26.60 -4.95
CA ASP A 352 -4.48 -27.89 -5.55
C ASP A 352 -3.41 -28.98 -5.32
N ASP A 353 -2.14 -28.59 -5.15
CA ASP A 353 -1.04 -29.50 -4.86
C ASP A 353 -0.86 -29.77 -3.35
N GLU A 354 -1.51 -28.96 -2.50
CA GLU A 354 -1.36 -29.03 -1.05
C GLU A 354 -2.19 -30.17 -0.45
N LYS A 355 -1.60 -30.90 0.50
CA LYS A 355 -2.29 -32.00 1.19
C LYS A 355 -2.93 -31.51 2.48
N THR A 356 -4.14 -31.97 2.74
CA THR A 356 -4.85 -31.74 4.00
C THR A 356 -4.76 -32.99 4.89
N PHE A 357 -4.34 -32.81 6.14
CA PHE A 357 -4.28 -33.90 7.12
C PHE A 357 -4.38 -33.37 8.56
N SER A 358 -4.66 -34.28 9.50
CA SER A 358 -4.80 -33.96 10.92
C SER A 358 -3.50 -34.24 11.67
N VAL A 359 -3.08 -33.32 12.54
CA VAL A 359 -1.91 -33.46 13.39
C VAL A 359 -2.28 -33.25 14.87
N PRO A 360 -1.67 -33.97 15.82
CA PRO A 360 -1.82 -33.67 17.24
C PRO A 360 -1.39 -32.23 17.53
N THR A 361 -2.16 -31.49 18.31
CA THR A 361 -1.87 -30.07 18.62
C THR A 361 -0.54 -29.89 19.36
N ALA A 362 -0.12 -30.91 20.10
CA ALA A 362 1.20 -30.96 20.75
C ALA A 362 2.39 -30.94 19.77
N ASN A 363 2.17 -31.26 18.48
CA ASN A 363 3.20 -31.30 17.44
C ASN A 363 3.25 -30.03 16.58
N ILE A 364 2.42 -29.04 16.91
CA ILE A 364 2.33 -27.76 16.21
C ILE A 364 3.30 -26.79 16.87
N TYR A 365 3.94 -25.91 16.11
CA TYR A 365 4.73 -24.80 16.61
C TYR A 365 4.13 -23.50 16.08
N PHE A 366 3.90 -22.53 16.97
CA PHE A 366 3.34 -21.24 16.60
C PHE A 366 4.43 -20.33 16.02
N SER A 367 4.16 -19.74 14.86
CA SER A 367 5.03 -18.70 14.30
C SER A 367 4.88 -17.39 15.10
N LEU A 368 5.91 -16.55 15.09
CA LEU A 368 5.79 -15.19 15.64
C LEU A 368 4.70 -14.42 14.88
N GLY A 369 3.92 -13.62 15.62
CA GLY A 369 2.73 -12.94 15.13
C GLY A 369 1.48 -13.83 15.03
N SER A 370 1.55 -15.12 15.39
CA SER A 370 0.34 -15.97 15.36
C SER A 370 -0.69 -15.47 16.39
N PRO A 371 -1.93 -15.16 15.96
CA PRO A 371 -3.03 -14.92 16.89
C PRO A 371 -3.38 -16.20 17.65
N VAL A 372 -3.35 -16.14 18.98
CA VAL A 372 -3.62 -17.26 19.87
C VAL A 372 -4.61 -16.88 20.97
N MET A 373 -5.36 -17.88 21.43
CA MET A 373 -6.25 -17.84 22.57
C MET A 373 -5.66 -18.66 23.71
N LEU A 374 -5.71 -18.11 24.92
CA LEU A 374 -5.26 -18.78 26.13
C LEU A 374 -6.33 -19.77 26.60
N HIS A 375 -5.93 -20.99 26.98
CA HIS A 375 -6.85 -22.00 27.52
C HIS A 375 -6.20 -22.94 28.52
N GLY A 376 -7.02 -23.56 29.38
CA GLY A 376 -6.56 -24.57 30.34
C GLY A 376 -5.63 -24.06 31.45
N LEU A 377 -5.52 -22.74 31.64
CA LEU A 377 -4.70 -22.16 32.69
C LEU A 377 -5.33 -22.38 34.07
N LYS A 378 -4.63 -23.08 34.95
CA LYS A 378 -5.10 -23.35 36.33
C LYS A 378 -4.80 -22.20 37.29
N LYS A 379 -3.60 -21.61 37.21
CA LYS A 379 -3.14 -20.55 38.12
C LYS A 379 -3.59 -19.15 37.72
N ALA A 380 -3.95 -18.96 36.45
CA ALA A 380 -4.41 -17.69 35.89
C ALA A 380 -5.69 -17.93 35.10
N ALA A 381 -6.67 -18.57 35.74
CA ALA A 381 -7.90 -19.00 35.07
C ALA A 381 -8.70 -17.83 34.47
N HIS A 382 -8.54 -16.62 35.00
CA HIS A 382 -9.13 -15.39 34.49
C HIS A 382 -8.60 -14.96 33.11
N LEU A 383 -7.49 -15.54 32.65
CA LEU A 383 -6.94 -15.28 31.31
C LEU A 383 -7.42 -16.30 30.27
N ASN A 384 -8.16 -17.34 30.65
CA ASN A 384 -8.69 -18.29 29.67
C ASN A 384 -9.75 -17.61 28.81
N GLY A 385 -9.63 -17.76 27.48
CA GLY A 385 -10.48 -17.07 26.50
C GLY A 385 -9.88 -15.77 25.98
N GLU A 386 -8.92 -15.18 26.68
CA GLU A 386 -8.22 -13.98 26.20
C GLU A 386 -7.39 -14.31 24.96
N ILE A 387 -7.37 -13.35 24.02
CA ILE A 387 -6.63 -13.44 22.76
C ILE A 387 -5.40 -12.54 22.76
N GLY A 388 -4.35 -12.95 22.05
CA GLY A 388 -3.12 -12.20 21.90
C GLY A 388 -2.26 -12.68 20.75
N ASP A 389 -1.14 -12.00 20.52
CA ASP A 389 -0.13 -12.39 19.53
C ASP A 389 1.04 -13.11 20.20
N VAL A 390 1.54 -14.19 19.60
CA VAL A 390 2.83 -14.78 19.99
C VAL A 390 3.97 -13.88 19.52
N ARG A 391 4.71 -13.23 20.44
CA ARG A 391 5.80 -12.30 20.08
C ARG A 391 7.19 -12.74 20.49
N GLY A 392 7.28 -13.89 21.15
CA GLY A 392 8.56 -14.49 21.50
C GLY A 392 8.40 -15.91 22.00
N TYR A 393 9.52 -16.57 22.19
CA TYR A 393 9.59 -17.91 22.73
C TYR A 393 10.79 -18.00 23.68
N CYS A 394 10.57 -18.57 24.87
CA CYS A 394 11.59 -18.71 25.89
C CYS A 394 12.01 -20.18 25.98
N GLU A 395 13.09 -20.53 25.26
CA GLU A 395 13.62 -21.89 25.15
C GLU A 395 13.87 -22.54 26.52
N LEU A 396 14.43 -21.78 27.47
CA LEU A 396 14.74 -22.26 28.83
C LEU A 396 13.51 -22.77 29.59
N THR A 397 12.32 -22.23 29.28
CA THR A 397 11.09 -22.57 29.99
C THR A 397 10.07 -23.29 29.12
N ASP A 398 10.37 -23.47 27.83
CA ASP A 398 9.45 -23.98 26.82
C ASP A 398 8.09 -23.26 26.87
N ARG A 399 8.13 -21.92 26.75
CA ARG A 399 6.95 -21.06 26.83
C ARG A 399 6.96 -19.98 25.77
N CYS A 400 5.81 -19.79 25.13
CA CYS A 400 5.53 -18.66 24.27
C CYS A 400 5.32 -17.40 25.12
N VAL A 401 5.83 -16.27 24.65
CA VAL A 401 5.56 -14.93 25.18
C VAL A 401 4.39 -14.36 24.38
N VAL A 402 3.22 -14.30 25.00
CA VAL A 402 1.99 -13.83 24.38
C VAL A 402 1.70 -12.40 24.85
N HIS A 403 1.50 -11.49 23.90
CA HIS A 403 1.04 -10.14 24.15
C HIS A 403 -0.47 -10.11 23.95
N LEU A 404 -1.21 -10.02 25.06
CA LEU A 404 -2.67 -9.93 25.04
C LEU A 404 -3.09 -8.58 24.47
N GLU A 405 -4.26 -8.54 23.86
CA GLU A 405 -4.74 -7.35 23.15
C GLU A 405 -5.09 -6.17 24.09
N GLY A 406 -5.37 -6.44 25.37
CA GLY A 406 -5.61 -5.41 26.37
C GLY A 406 -4.37 -4.51 26.56
N LYS A 407 -4.53 -3.20 26.33
CA LYS A 407 -3.44 -2.20 26.30
C LYS A 407 -2.57 -2.13 27.55
N ASP A 408 -3.07 -2.62 28.69
CA ASP A 408 -2.39 -2.57 29.98
C ASP A 408 -1.96 -3.95 30.49
N LEU A 409 -2.17 -5.01 29.70
CA LEU A 409 -1.80 -6.36 30.09
C LEU A 409 -0.33 -6.60 29.80
N LYS A 410 0.41 -7.01 30.84
CA LYS A 410 1.80 -7.44 30.69
C LYS A 410 1.86 -8.71 29.84
N PRO A 411 2.90 -8.88 29.00
CA PRO A 411 3.09 -10.13 28.29
C PRO A 411 3.12 -11.33 29.23
N VAL A 412 2.48 -12.41 28.82
CA VAL A 412 2.34 -13.64 29.62
C VAL A 412 3.13 -14.78 29.01
N LYS A 413 3.83 -15.55 29.86
CA LYS A 413 4.60 -16.73 29.44
C LYS A 413 3.76 -17.98 29.61
N VAL A 414 3.30 -18.52 28.49
CA VAL A 414 2.31 -19.61 28.44
C VAL A 414 2.93 -20.83 27.77
N LYS A 415 2.65 -22.02 28.28
CA LYS A 415 3.08 -23.27 27.65
C LYS A 415 2.31 -23.48 26.35
N HIS A 416 2.91 -24.22 25.42
CA HIS A 416 2.28 -24.59 24.15
C HIS A 416 0.91 -25.25 24.33
N GLU A 417 0.79 -26.19 25.30
CA GLU A 417 -0.45 -26.91 25.62
C GLU A 417 -1.61 -26.00 26.09
N ASN A 418 -1.31 -24.76 26.48
CA ASN A 418 -2.27 -23.76 26.96
C ASN A 418 -2.59 -22.69 25.92
N LEU A 419 -2.22 -22.90 24.66
CA LEU A 419 -2.54 -22.02 23.55
C LEU A 419 -3.33 -22.74 22.46
N ARG A 420 -4.23 -22.00 21.80
CA ARG A 420 -4.93 -22.40 20.59
C ARG A 420 -4.82 -21.29 19.56
N ILE A 421 -4.67 -21.62 18.29
CA ILE A 421 -4.67 -20.64 17.21
C ILE A 421 -6.08 -20.08 17.07
N VAL A 422 -6.19 -18.77 16.97
CA VAL A 422 -7.45 -18.13 16.62
C VAL A 422 -7.60 -18.24 15.12
N ILE A 423 -8.39 -19.20 14.65
CA ILE A 423 -8.66 -19.38 13.21
C ILE A 423 -9.44 -18.16 12.70
N ASP A 424 -10.60 -17.92 13.30
CA ASP A 424 -11.45 -16.77 13.01
C ASP A 424 -11.29 -15.71 14.10
N VAL A 425 -10.74 -14.55 13.72
CA VAL A 425 -10.71 -13.39 14.62
C VAL A 425 -12.08 -12.72 14.48
N ALA A 426 -12.98 -13.01 15.42
CA ALA A 426 -14.28 -12.34 15.46
C ALA A 426 -14.09 -10.83 15.70
N ASP A 427 -14.93 -10.02 15.06
CA ASP A 427 -14.98 -8.59 15.35
C ASP A 427 -15.59 -8.42 16.76
N PRO A 428 -14.84 -7.88 17.74
CA PRO A 428 -15.33 -7.73 19.11
C PRO A 428 -16.61 -6.87 19.21
N LYS A 429 -16.92 -6.06 18.18
CA LYS A 429 -18.13 -5.23 18.17
C LYS A 429 -19.39 -5.94 17.71
N LYS A 430 -19.30 -7.12 17.09
CA LYS A 430 -20.49 -7.85 16.63
C LYS A 430 -21.18 -8.62 17.76
N GLU A 431 -20.46 -8.97 18.82
CA GLU A 431 -21.00 -9.80 19.91
C GLU A 431 -21.86 -9.02 20.93
N SER A 432 -21.82 -7.68 20.94
CA SER A 432 -22.63 -6.87 21.88
C SER A 432 -24.01 -6.46 21.35
N SER A 433 -24.45 -7.04 20.22
CA SER A 433 -25.72 -6.71 19.56
C SER A 433 -26.78 -7.83 19.60
N PHE A 434 -26.58 -8.86 20.45
CA PHE A 434 -27.51 -9.97 20.66
C PHE A 434 -28.08 -10.01 22.07
#